data_AF-A0A7W0WDZ9-F1
#
_entry.id   AF-A0A7W0WDZ9-F1
#
_cell.length_a   1.000
_cell.length_b   1.000
_cell.length_c   1.000
_cell.angle_alpha   90.00
_cell.angle_beta   90.00
_cell.angle_gamma   90.00
#
_symmetry.space_group_name_H-M   'P 1'
#
loop_
_entity.id
_entity.type
_entity.pdbx_description
1 polymer ?
#
loop_
_entity_poly.entity_id
_entity_poly.type
_entity_poly.pdbx_seq_one_letter_code
_entity_poly.pdbx_strand_id
1 'polypeptide(L)'
;TGAEIDYVQNPRNEAAENDLHVRNDRFLELGLQPTTLSDGLLGEVTEIASKYVHRCDISKIPATSLWRPQQESVHQQEGAS
;
A
#
# COMPACT_ATOMS: atom_id res chain seq x y z
N THR A 1 2.61 10.23 -14.75
CA THR A 1 1.62 10.72 -13.79
C THR A 1 0.30 10.85 -14.52
N GLY A 2 -0.64 9.94 -14.27
CA GLY A 2 -1.89 9.86 -15.05
C GLY A 2 -2.68 8.58 -14.80
N ALA A 3 -2.47 7.96 -13.63
CA ALA A 3 -3.29 6.84 -13.20
C ALA A 3 -4.61 7.39 -12.64
N GLU A 4 -5.69 6.62 -12.83
CA GLU A 4 -6.97 6.90 -12.21
C GLU A 4 -6.88 6.67 -10.70
N ILE A 5 -7.50 7.56 -9.92
CA ILE A 5 -7.57 7.45 -8.47
C ILE A 5 -8.94 6.92 -8.10
N ASP A 6 -8.97 5.72 -7.53
CA ASP A 6 -10.16 5.13 -6.96
C ASP A 6 -10.22 5.39 -5.45
N TYR A 7 -11.26 6.10 -5.00
CA TYR A 7 -11.49 6.41 -3.59
C TYR A 7 -12.33 5.31 -2.94
N VAL A 8 -11.67 4.23 -2.52
CA VAL A 8 -12.33 3.09 -1.88
C VAL A 8 -12.53 3.31 -0.39
N GLN A 9 -13.57 2.70 0.14
CA GLN A 9 -13.79 2.65 1.57
C GLN A 9 -12.74 1.76 2.25
N ASN A 10 -12.18 2.20 3.39
CA ASN A 10 -11.17 1.43 4.10
C ASN A 10 -11.74 0.06 4.55
N PRO A 11 -11.19 -1.07 4.08
CA PRO A 11 -11.65 -2.40 4.48
C PRO A 11 -11.29 -2.74 5.94
N ARG A 12 -10.44 -1.92 6.58
CA ARG A 12 -9.99 -2.04 7.96
C ARG A 12 -10.73 -1.08 8.89
N ASN A 13 -11.16 -1.60 10.03
CA ASN A 13 -11.36 -0.92 11.29
C ASN A 13 -10.05 -0.30 11.88
N GLU A 14 -9.55 0.75 11.23
CA GLU A 14 -8.46 1.60 11.73
C GLU A 14 -8.87 3.08 11.67
N ALA A 15 -8.25 3.93 12.49
CA ALA A 15 -8.51 5.36 12.44
C ALA A 15 -7.93 5.95 11.14
N ALA A 16 -8.67 6.86 10.50
CA ALA A 16 -8.19 7.55 9.30
C ALA A 16 -6.95 8.41 9.58
N GLU A 17 -6.81 8.90 10.83
CA GLU A 17 -5.70 9.73 11.30
C GLU A 17 -5.34 9.37 12.75
N ASN A 18 -4.08 9.58 13.15
CA ASN A 18 -3.61 9.42 14.54
C ASN A 18 -2.35 10.27 14.81
N ASP A 19 -2.10 10.60 16.08
CA ASP A 19 -0.99 11.47 16.53
C ASP A 19 0.40 10.78 16.54
N LEU A 20 0.53 9.63 15.88
CA LEU A 20 1.70 8.73 15.79
C LEU A 20 2.98 9.21 16.54
N HIS A 21 3.11 8.85 17.83
CA HIS A 21 4.34 9.08 18.59
C HIS A 21 5.05 7.75 18.86
N VAL A 22 6.13 7.48 18.11
CA VAL A 22 6.92 6.25 18.24
C VAL A 22 8.39 6.60 18.45
N ARG A 23 9.08 5.86 19.33
CA ARG A 23 10.54 5.98 19.54
C ARG A 23 11.24 4.66 19.20
N ASN A 24 12.31 4.74 18.42
CA ASN A 24 13.13 3.60 17.99
C ASN A 24 14.61 3.72 18.40
N ASP A 25 14.94 4.68 19.27
CA ASP A 25 16.31 5.05 19.68
C ASP A 25 17.16 3.85 20.13
N ARG A 26 16.54 2.89 20.83
CA ARG A 26 17.22 1.68 21.33
C ARG A 26 17.89 0.86 20.23
N PHE A 27 17.31 0.79 19.04
CA PHE A 27 17.93 0.04 17.94
C PHE A 27 19.14 0.77 17.36
N LEU A 28 19.08 2.10 17.31
CA LEU A 28 20.18 2.95 16.85
C LEU A 28 21.38 2.86 17.82
N GLU A 29 21.10 2.89 19.12
CA GLU A 29 22.13 2.72 20.18
C GLU A 29 22.83 1.36 20.11
N LEU A 30 22.14 0.31 19.67
CA LEU A 30 22.69 -1.03 19.47
C LEU A 30 23.43 -1.19 18.13
N GLY A 31 23.59 -0.11 17.36
CA GLY A 31 24.39 -0.08 16.13
C GLY A 31 23.60 -0.30 14.83
N LEU A 32 22.26 -0.21 14.86
CA LEU A 32 21.47 -0.20 13.61
C LEU A 32 21.88 1.01 12.75
N GLN A 33 22.28 0.73 11.51
CA GLN A 33 22.48 1.74 10.47
C GLN A 33 21.34 1.60 9.44
N PRO A 34 20.25 2.39 9.56
CA PRO A 34 19.10 2.21 8.70
C PRO A 34 19.35 2.76 7.29
N THR A 35 18.92 2.03 6.27
CA THR A 35 18.71 2.58 4.93
C THR A 35 17.40 3.34 4.91
N THR A 36 17.46 4.62 4.58
CA THR A 36 16.30 5.50 4.54
C THR A 36 15.62 5.47 3.17
N LEU A 37 14.36 5.89 3.10
CA LEU A 37 13.65 5.99 1.81
C LEU A 37 14.36 6.93 0.81
N SER A 38 15.08 7.94 1.31
CA SER A 38 15.84 8.89 0.50
C SER A 38 17.05 8.27 -0.20
N ASP A 39 17.50 7.08 0.19
CA ASP A 39 18.70 6.43 -0.36
C ASP A 39 18.44 5.71 -1.69
N GLY A 40 17.44 6.16 -2.47
CA GLY A 40 17.10 5.62 -3.78
C GLY A 40 16.24 4.35 -3.77
N LEU A 41 15.91 3.82 -2.59
CA LEU A 41 15.14 2.58 -2.41
C LEU A 41 13.80 2.60 -3.17
N LEU A 42 13.06 3.71 -3.09
CA LEU A 42 11.77 3.81 -3.78
C LEU A 42 11.93 3.76 -5.31
N GLY A 43 12.99 4.39 -5.85
CA GLY A 43 13.29 4.38 -7.28
C GLY A 43 13.53 2.96 -7.79
N GLU A 44 14.46 2.25 -7.15
CA GLU A 44 14.77 0.86 -7.49
C GLU A 44 13.53 -0.04 -7.45
N VAL A 45 12.71 0.07 -6.39
CA VAL A 45 11.47 -0.72 -6.26
C VAL A 45 10.51 -0.43 -7.42
N THR A 46 10.33 0.85 -7.80
CA THR A 46 9.45 1.21 -8.92
C THR A 46 9.96 0.72 -10.28
N GLU A 47 11.27 0.72 -10.51
CA GLU A 47 11.88 0.21 -11.73
C GLU A 47 11.70 -1.31 -11.86
N ILE A 48 11.92 -2.05 -10.77
CA ILE A 48 11.71 -3.50 -10.73
C ILE A 48 10.24 -3.85 -10.93
N ALA A 49 9.31 -3.17 -10.26
CA ALA A 49 7.87 -3.37 -10.45
C ALA A 49 7.47 -3.15 -11.91
N SER A 50 7.98 -2.08 -12.54
CA SER A 50 7.72 -1.77 -13.95
C SER A 50 8.26 -2.84 -14.90
N LYS A 51 9.49 -3.33 -14.66
CA LYS A 51 10.13 -4.39 -15.46
C LYS A 51 9.32 -5.69 -15.47
N TYR A 52 8.67 -6.02 -14.37
CA TYR A 52 7.94 -7.27 -14.19
C TYR A 52 6.42 -7.12 -14.18
N VAL A 53 5.88 -5.99 -14.65
CA VAL A 53 4.43 -5.71 -14.65
C VAL A 53 3.60 -6.78 -15.38
N HIS A 54 4.17 -7.41 -16.41
CA HIS A 54 3.55 -8.50 -17.16
C HIS A 54 3.25 -9.76 -16.31
N ARG A 55 3.82 -9.88 -15.10
CA ARG A 55 3.56 -10.95 -14.15
C ARG A 55 2.49 -10.61 -13.12
N CYS A 56 2.00 -9.37 -13.12
CA CYS A 56 1.00 -8.88 -12.18
C CYS A 56 -0.41 -9.25 -12.65
N ASP A 57 -1.15 -9.98 -11.84
CA ASP A 57 -2.60 -10.11 -11.99
C ASP A 57 -3.27 -8.92 -11.30
N ILE A 58 -3.65 -7.92 -12.09
CA ILE A 58 -4.25 -6.68 -11.60
C ILE A 58 -5.60 -6.91 -10.89
N SER A 59 -6.28 -8.02 -11.17
CA SER A 59 -7.55 -8.36 -10.49
C SER A 59 -7.38 -8.66 -9.00
N LYS A 60 -6.14 -8.90 -8.56
CA LYS A 60 -5.80 -9.20 -7.15
C LYS A 60 -5.35 -7.99 -6.35
N ILE A 61 -5.19 -6.83 -6.99
CA ILE A 61 -4.79 -5.59 -6.31
C ILE A 61 -5.87 -5.08 -5.35
N PRO A 62 -7.17 -5.07 -5.70
CA PRO A 62 -8.21 -4.54 -4.81
C PRO A 62 -8.43 -5.41 -3.57
N ALA A 63 -8.58 -4.78 -2.40
CA ALA A 63 -8.78 -5.48 -1.14
C ALA A 63 -10.24 -5.95 -0.97
N THR A 64 -10.47 -7.26 -1.11
CA THR A 64 -11.81 -7.86 -1.01
C THR A 64 -12.19 -8.38 0.38
N SER A 65 -11.22 -8.50 1.29
CA SER A 65 -11.44 -8.98 2.67
C SER A 65 -11.81 -7.82 3.60
N LEU A 66 -13.02 -7.86 4.16
CA LEU A 66 -13.53 -6.84 5.08
C LEU A 66 -13.37 -7.27 6.54
N TRP A 67 -12.91 -6.38 7.42
CA TRP A 67 -12.81 -6.67 8.86
C TRP A 67 -14.17 -6.72 9.56
N ARG A 68 -15.18 -6.03 9.03
CA ARG A 68 -16.57 -6.10 9.49
C ARG A 68 -17.46 -6.60 8.35
N PRO A 69 -18.40 -7.53 8.60
CA PRO A 69 -19.24 -8.14 7.57
C PRO A 69 -20.33 -7.23 7.00
N GLN A 70 -20.22 -5.91 7.14
CA GLN A 70 -21.19 -4.97 6.61
C GLN A 70 -20.51 -3.68 6.18
N GLN A 71 -20.10 -3.65 4.92
CA GLN A 71 -20.00 -2.46 4.10
C GLN A 71 -19.97 -2.97 2.65
N GLU A 72 -20.84 -2.43 1.79
CA GLU A 72 -20.92 -2.85 0.40
C GLU A 72 -19.53 -2.75 -0.24
N SER A 73 -19.05 -3.84 -0.82
CA SER A 73 -17.83 -3.83 -1.63
C SER A 73 -18.12 -3.04 -2.91
N VAL A 74 -17.56 -1.84 -3.04
CA VAL A 74 -17.75 -0.95 -4.20
C VAL A 74 -16.99 -1.44 -5.45
N HIS A 75 -16.42 -2.65 -5.43
CA HIS A 75 -15.81 -3.24 -6.63
C HIS A 75 -16.89 -3.68 -7.62
N GLN A 76 -17.51 -2.70 -8.29
CA GLN A 76 -18.23 -2.94 -9.53
C GLN A 76 -17.19 -3.29 -10.59
N GLN A 77 -17.27 -4.52 -11.09
CA GLN A 77 -16.56 -4.95 -12.29
C GLN A 77 -17.14 -4.17 -13.47
N GLU A 78 -16.48 -3.10 -13.90
CA GLU A 78 -16.70 -2.57 -15.24
C GLU A 78 -15.78 -3.31 -16.22
N GLY A 79 -16.38 -3.93 -17.24
CA GLY A 79 -15.69 -4.30 -18.48
C GLY A 79 -15.51 -5.78 -18.77
N ALA A 80 -16.60 -6.51 -18.97
CA ALA A 80 -16.62 -7.55 -19.99
C ALA A 80 -17.07 -6.92 -21.33
N SER A 81 -16.13 -6.73 -22.26
CA SER A 81 -16.30 -6.82 -23.72
C SER A 81 -14.95 -6.77 -24.40
#